data_AF-A0A969EK29-F1
#
_entry.id   AF-A0A969EK29-F1
#
_cell.length_a   1.000
_cell.length_b   1.000
_cell.length_c   1.000
_cell.angle_alpha   90.00
_cell.angle_beta   90.00
_cell.angle_gamma   90.00
#
_symmetry.space_group_name_H-M   'P 1'
#
loop_
_entity.id
_entity.type
_entity.pdbx_description
1 polymer ?
#
loop_
_entity_poly.entity_id
_entity_poly.type
_entity_poly.pdbx_seq_one_letter_code
_entity_poly.pdbx_strand_id
1 'polypeptide(L)'
;MDRATEKNDRYVSGEPLLPEGKIVKGKSKTVTDGPFTESKELVSGFFIVNAKDINEATQLSKDCPIFESGGAVAVRPIQKY
;
A
#
# COMPACT_ATOMS: atom_id res chain seq x y z
N MET A 1 7.81 5.16 38.14
CA MET A 1 8.70 4.24 37.39
C MET A 1 8.08 4.11 36.02
N ASP A 2 8.31 5.13 35.20
CA ASP A 2 7.54 5.35 33.98
C ASP A 2 8.40 4.92 32.81
N ARG A 3 8.37 3.61 32.56
CA ARG A 3 9.12 2.98 31.48
C ARG A 3 8.30 3.09 30.19
N ALA A 4 8.85 3.84 29.24
CA ALA A 4 8.68 3.72 27.79
C ALA A 4 7.31 4.07 27.20
N THR A 5 7.12 5.35 26.87
CA THR A 5 6.15 5.78 25.85
C THR A 5 6.87 6.50 24.71
N GLU A 6 7.91 5.87 24.15
CA GLU A 6 8.39 6.16 22.79
C GLU A 6 7.87 5.04 21.87
N LYS A 7 6.54 4.88 21.79
CA LYS A 7 5.94 4.02 20.78
C LYS A 7 5.99 4.78 19.46
N ASN A 8 7.04 4.48 18.70
CA ASN A 8 7.33 4.94 17.35
C ASN A 8 6.05 4.91 16.48
N ASP A 9 5.48 6.09 16.20
CA ASP A 9 4.24 6.30 15.42
C ASP A 9 4.48 6.01 13.93
N ARG A 10 4.77 4.73 13.65
CA ARG A 10 5.17 4.24 12.32
C ARG A 10 3.99 4.02 11.40
N TYR A 11 2.79 3.83 11.91
CA TYR A 11 1.59 3.63 11.10
C TYR A 11 0.90 4.98 10.87
N VAL A 12 0.58 5.30 9.62
CA VAL A 12 -0.17 6.52 9.28
C VAL A 12 -1.58 6.16 8.85
N SER A 13 -1.72 5.22 7.90
CA SER A 13 -3.03 4.73 7.43
C SER A 13 -2.88 3.41 6.68
N GLY A 14 -3.98 2.73 6.42
CA GLY A 14 -3.99 1.57 5.52
C GLY A 14 -5.39 1.04 5.35
N GLU A 15 -5.77 0.81 4.10
CA GLU A 15 -7.15 0.48 3.74
C GLU A 15 -7.17 -0.66 2.70
N PRO A 16 -8.09 -1.64 2.84
CA PRO A 16 -8.36 -2.60 1.81
C PRO A 16 -9.06 -1.92 0.63
N LEU A 17 -8.77 -2.39 -0.58
CA LEU A 17 -9.44 -1.95 -1.80
C LEU A 17 -10.46 -2.99 -2.24
N LEU A 18 -11.63 -2.51 -2.64
CA LEU A 18 -12.64 -3.34 -3.27
C LEU A 18 -12.20 -3.70 -4.70
N PRO A 19 -12.55 -4.90 -5.19
CA PRO A 19 -12.23 -5.32 -6.55
C PRO A 19 -12.99 -4.52 -7.61
N GLU A 20 -14.08 -3.84 -7.26
CA GLU A 20 -14.85 -2.99 -8.18
C GLU A 20 -14.26 -1.58 -8.28
N GLY A 21 -14.29 -1.01 -9.49
CA GLY A 21 -14.13 0.42 -9.66
C GLY A 21 -14.03 0.84 -11.13
N LYS A 22 -13.35 1.96 -11.35
CA LYS A 22 -13.23 2.59 -12.67
C LYS A 22 -11.78 2.89 -12.98
N ILE A 23 -11.34 2.57 -14.19
CA ILE A 23 -10.05 2.98 -14.74
C ILE A 23 -10.27 4.25 -15.56
N VAL A 24 -9.46 5.28 -15.31
CA VAL A 24 -9.39 6.47 -16.15
C VAL A 24 -8.02 6.52 -16.82
N LYS A 25 -7.95 6.50 -18.15
CA LYS A 25 -6.67 6.38 -18.88
C LYS A 25 -6.53 7.35 -20.06
N GLY A 26 -5.28 7.61 -20.42
CA GLY A 26 -4.89 8.38 -21.59
C GLY A 26 -5.18 9.89 -21.47
N LYS A 27 -4.69 10.66 -22.45
CA LYS A 27 -4.89 12.11 -22.51
C LYS A 27 -6.37 12.50 -22.58
N SER A 28 -7.18 11.63 -23.20
CA SER A 28 -8.63 11.82 -23.36
C SER A 28 -9.45 11.40 -22.15
N LYS A 29 -8.84 10.93 -21.06
CA LYS A 29 -9.52 10.52 -19.81
C LYS A 29 -10.63 9.50 -20.05
N THR A 30 -10.37 8.50 -20.89
CA THR A 30 -11.35 7.43 -21.16
C THR A 30 -11.61 6.65 -19.89
N VAL A 31 -12.89 6.50 -19.54
CA VAL A 31 -13.34 5.76 -18.35
C VAL A 31 -13.76 4.35 -18.76
N THR A 32 -13.32 3.35 -18.01
CA THR A 32 -13.73 1.95 -18.18
C THR A 32 -14.17 1.42 -16.83
N ASP A 33 -15.41 0.93 -16.78
CA ASP A 33 -15.94 0.15 -15.68
C ASP A 33 -15.39 -1.26 -15.74
N GLY A 34 -15.01 -1.82 -14.60
CA GLY A 34 -14.67 -3.23 -14.52
C GLY A 34 -14.26 -3.66 -13.13
N PRO A 35 -14.41 -4.95 -12.82
CA PRO A 35 -13.65 -5.52 -11.74
C PRO A 35 -12.16 -5.49 -12.13
N PHE A 36 -11.30 -5.10 -11.21
CA PHE A 36 -9.85 -5.09 -11.44
C PHE A 36 -9.23 -6.50 -11.43
N THR A 37 -10.07 -7.54 -11.30
CA THR A 37 -9.70 -8.94 -11.12
C THR A 37 -9.16 -9.64 -12.37
N GLU A 38 -9.35 -9.08 -13.57
CA GLU A 38 -8.74 -9.62 -14.81
C GLU A 38 -7.25 -9.27 -14.97
N SER A 39 -6.72 -8.40 -14.10
CA SER A 39 -5.31 -8.02 -14.13
C SER A 39 -4.46 -9.13 -13.51
N LYS A 40 -3.30 -9.46 -14.11
CA LYS A 40 -2.34 -10.42 -13.53
C LYS A 40 -1.83 -10.01 -12.15
N GLU A 41 -1.92 -8.73 -11.81
CA GLU A 41 -1.49 -8.16 -10.54
C GLU A 41 -2.62 -7.26 -10.01
N LEU A 42 -3.39 -7.77 -9.05
CA LEU A 42 -4.45 -7.02 -8.36
C LEU A 42 -3.86 -6.33 -7.14
N VAL A 43 -4.10 -5.02 -7.01
CA VAL A 43 -3.78 -4.27 -5.78
C VAL A 43 -4.98 -4.38 -4.84
N SER A 44 -4.84 -5.17 -3.77
CA SER A 44 -5.91 -5.43 -2.79
C SER A 44 -5.97 -4.43 -1.64
N GLY A 45 -4.98 -3.54 -1.52
CA GLY A 45 -4.87 -2.63 -0.39
C GLY A 45 -3.59 -1.80 -0.44
N PHE A 46 -3.48 -0.85 0.47
CA PHE A 46 -2.25 -0.08 0.68
C PHE A 46 -2.04 0.24 2.16
N PHE A 47 -0.79 0.57 2.51
CA PHE A 47 -0.40 1.11 3.81
C PHE A 47 0.46 2.35 3.61
N ILE A 48 0.28 3.35 4.47
CA ILE A 48 1.17 4.50 4.62
C ILE A 48 1.86 4.37 5.97
N VAL A 49 3.19 4.43 5.96
CA VAL A 49 4.02 4.30 7.14
C VAL A 49 5.05 5.42 7.22
N ASN A 50 5.39 5.82 8.44
CA ASN A 50 6.56 6.65 8.71
C ASN A 50 7.79 5.73 8.84
N ALA A 51 8.79 5.96 7.99
CA ALA A 51 10.08 5.30 8.01
C ALA A 51 11.18 6.32 7.74
N LYS A 52 12.38 6.10 8.28
CA LYS A 52 13.56 6.94 8.07
C LYS A 52 14.02 6.93 6.62
N ASP A 53 13.94 5.77 5.97
CA ASP A 53 14.34 5.55 4.59
C ASP A 53 13.61 4.35 3.96
N ILE A 54 13.89 4.10 2.68
CA ILE A 54 13.28 3.00 1.92
C ILE A 54 13.69 1.62 2.46
N ASN A 55 14.85 1.48 3.10
CA ASN A 55 15.29 0.21 3.66
C ASN A 55 14.49 -0.12 4.91
N GLU A 56 14.25 0.86 5.81
CA GLU A 56 13.39 0.67 6.98
C GLU A 56 11.96 0.34 6.55
N ALA A 57 11.39 1.06 5.57
CA ALA A 57 10.07 0.76 5.03
C ALA A 57 10.00 -0.66 4.42
N THR A 58 11.07 -1.10 3.75
CA THR A 58 11.17 -2.45 3.19
C THR A 58 11.22 -3.50 4.28
N GLN A 59 11.96 -3.28 5.38
CA GLN A 59 11.93 -4.22 6.51
C GLN A 59 10.54 -4.31 7.12
N LEU A 60 9.86 -3.17 7.33
CA LEU A 60 8.49 -3.14 7.85
C LEU A 60 7.51 -3.89 6.95
N SER A 61 7.69 -3.83 5.62
CA SER A 61 6.79 -4.52 4.70
C SER A 61 6.81 -6.04 4.82
N LYS A 62 7.91 -6.64 5.32
CA LYS A 62 8.09 -8.10 5.39
C LYS A 62 7.08 -8.81 6.28
N ASP A 63 6.50 -8.10 7.23
CA ASP A 63 5.47 -8.62 8.14
C ASP A 63 4.07 -8.65 7.50
N CYS A 64 3.94 -8.27 6.22
CA CYS A 64 2.65 -8.28 5.53
C CYS A 64 2.17 -9.72 5.26
N PRO A 65 0.96 -10.10 5.70
CA PRO A 65 0.45 -11.47 5.53
C PRO A 65 0.21 -11.86 4.06
N ILE A 66 0.24 -10.90 3.13
CA ILE A 66 0.07 -11.16 1.69
C ILE A 66 1.12 -12.15 1.15
N PHE A 67 2.31 -12.22 1.77
CA PHE A 67 3.35 -13.16 1.40
C PHE A 67 2.98 -14.62 1.70
N GLU A 68 2.13 -14.89 2.69
CA GLU A 68 1.61 -16.23 2.98
C GLU A 68 0.70 -16.75 1.86
N SER A 69 0.11 -15.83 1.09
CA SER A 69 -0.71 -16.12 -0.09
C SER A 69 0.05 -16.01 -1.41
N GLY A 70 1.38 -15.86 -1.37
CA GLY A 70 2.23 -15.71 -2.56
C GLY A 70 2.10 -14.37 -3.29
N GLY A 71 1.50 -13.36 -2.66
CA GLY A 71 1.44 -12.02 -3.22
C GLY A 71 2.70 -11.20 -2.97
N ALA A 72 2.65 -9.90 -3.29
CA ALA A 72 3.79 -9.01 -3.21
C ALA A 72 3.40 -7.63 -2.65
N VAL A 73 4.39 -6.92 -2.09
CA VAL A 73 4.27 -5.53 -1.64
C VAL A 73 5.24 -4.65 -2.42
N ALA A 74 4.74 -3.58 -3.03
CA ALA A 74 5.58 -2.55 -3.64
C ALA A 74 5.86 -1.42 -2.65
N VAL A 75 7.13 -1.21 -2.29
CA VAL A 75 7.53 -0.15 -1.34
C VAL A 75 7.99 1.08 -2.10
N ARG A 76 7.31 2.22 -1.92
CA ARG A 76 7.59 3.46 -2.65
C ARG A 76 7.49 4.69 -1.74
N PRO A 77 8.40 5.68 -1.86
CA PRO A 77 8.26 6.96 -1.19
C PRO A 77 7.04 7.74 -1.70
N ILE A 78 6.34 8.43 -0.78
CA ILE A 78 5.28 9.38 -1.14
C ILE A 78 5.95 10.72 -1.49
N GLN A 79 5.78 11.16 -2.73
CA GLN A 79 6.19 12.50 -3.15
C GLN A 79 5.24 13.52 -2.51
N LYS A 80 5.78 14.44 -1.70
CA LYS A 80 5.04 15.61 -1.22
C LYS A 80 5.11 16.70 -2.31
N TYR A 81 3.97 17.36 -2.54
CA TYR A 81 3.84 18.53 -3.42
C TYR A 81 3.63 19.78 -2.57
#